data_AF-A0A2V8G287-F1
#
_entry.id   AF-A0A2V8G287-F1
#
_cell.length_a   1.000
_cell.length_b   1.000
_cell.length_c   1.000
_cell.angle_alpha   90.00
_cell.angle_beta   90.00
_cell.angle_gamma   90.00
#
_symmetry.space_group_name_H-M   'P 1'
#
loop_
_entity.id
_entity.type
_entity.pdbx_description
1 polymer ?
#
loop_
_entity_poly.entity_id
_entity_poly.type
_entity_poly.pdbx_seq_one_letter_code
_entity_poly.pdbx_strand_id
1 'polypeptide(L)'
;MRAEGPQQPIDFSHRAHYVADNLDCEYCHSTARRAALAGVPALERCMGCHRFVATAHPDVAKLTRYWDRRAPIPWVQVSVVPRFVHFTHEAHVRAKVACAECHGPVEQMDRVAAAHDLTMGWCLQCHRQRRAPVDCLTCHY
;
A
#
# COMPACT_ATOMS: atom_id res chain seq x y z
N MET A 1 -14.60 17.27 5.95
CA MET A 1 -14.78 16.30 4.84
C MET A 1 -13.48 15.53 4.74
N ARG A 2 -13.48 14.21 4.99
CA ARG A 2 -12.26 13.41 4.78
C ARG A 2 -11.95 13.48 3.30
N ALA A 3 -10.79 14.03 2.93
CA ALA A 3 -10.40 14.10 1.53
C ALA A 3 -10.36 12.68 0.98
N GLU A 4 -11.24 12.36 0.04
CA GLU A 4 -11.16 11.13 -0.73
C GLU A 4 -9.78 11.10 -1.40
N GLY A 5 -9.14 9.93 -1.40
CA GLY A 5 -7.84 9.76 -2.06
C GLY A 5 -7.89 10.10 -3.55
N PRO A 6 -6.72 10.19 -4.22
CA PRO A 6 -6.69 10.46 -5.64
C PRO A 6 -7.49 9.42 -6.43
N GLN A 7 -8.15 9.86 -7.50
CA GLN A 7 -8.84 8.97 -8.43
C GLN A 7 -7.83 7.97 -9.01
N GLN A 8 -8.18 6.69 -8.96
CA GLN A 8 -7.34 5.60 -9.47
C GLN A 8 -7.83 5.15 -10.86
N PRO A 9 -6.96 4.50 -11.67
CA PRO A 9 -7.37 3.95 -12.96
C PRO A 9 -8.42 2.83 -12.84
N ILE A 10 -8.46 2.15 -11.70
CA ILE A 10 -9.43 1.14 -11.31
C ILE A 10 -9.86 1.47 -9.87
N ASP A 11 -11.16 1.50 -9.60
CA ASP A 11 -11.68 1.79 -8.26
C ASP A 11 -11.56 0.56 -7.35
N PHE A 12 -10.31 0.24 -6.96
CA PHE A 12 -9.99 -0.88 -6.08
C PHE A 12 -10.35 -0.59 -4.63
N SER A 13 -11.26 -1.39 -4.06
CA SER A 13 -11.65 -1.32 -2.65
C SER A 13 -10.81 -2.28 -1.80
N HIS A 14 -10.05 -1.74 -0.84
CA HIS A 14 -9.38 -2.57 0.18
C HIS A 14 -10.41 -3.16 1.14
N ARG A 15 -11.51 -2.45 1.41
CA ARG A 15 -12.61 -2.93 2.25
C ARG A 15 -13.24 -4.22 1.71
N ALA A 16 -13.49 -4.31 0.41
CA ALA A 16 -14.02 -5.54 -0.19
C ALA A 16 -13.06 -6.72 0.03
N HIS A 17 -11.78 -6.53 -0.29
CA HIS A 17 -10.80 -7.62 -0.25
C HIS A 17 -10.38 -8.01 1.17
N TYR A 18 -10.31 -7.06 2.10
CA TYR A 18 -9.92 -7.36 3.48
C TYR A 18 -11.11 -7.80 4.32
N VAL A 19 -12.21 -7.04 4.32
CA VAL A 19 -13.35 -7.30 5.21
C VAL A 19 -14.27 -8.37 4.66
N ALA A 20 -14.60 -8.33 3.37
CA ALA A 20 -15.53 -9.31 2.78
C ALA A 20 -14.83 -10.63 2.44
N ASP A 21 -13.62 -10.55 1.88
CA ASP A 21 -12.88 -11.74 1.42
C ASP A 21 -11.84 -12.27 2.43
N ASN A 22 -11.66 -11.59 3.57
CA ASN A 22 -10.73 -11.98 4.64
C ASN A 22 -9.28 -12.19 4.16
N LEU A 23 -8.79 -11.30 3.28
CA LEU A 23 -7.42 -11.32 2.78
C LEU A 23 -6.51 -10.41 3.60
N ASP A 24 -5.39 -10.96 4.08
CA ASP A 24 -4.37 -10.21 4.80
C ASP A 24 -3.61 -9.23 3.90
N CYS A 25 -3.13 -8.12 4.48
CA CYS A 25 -2.36 -7.09 3.77
C CYS A 25 -1.16 -7.67 2.98
N GLU A 26 -0.44 -8.61 3.58
CA GLU A 26 0.77 -9.22 3.00
C GLU A 26 0.47 -10.22 1.87
N TYR A 27 -0.79 -10.63 1.69
CA TYR A 27 -1.17 -11.49 0.57
C TYR A 27 -0.90 -10.80 -0.78
N CYS A 28 -1.27 -9.52 -0.86
CA CYS A 28 -1.02 -8.66 -2.01
C CYS A 28 0.34 -7.95 -1.90
N HIS A 29 0.63 -7.35 -0.74
CA HIS A 29 1.86 -6.58 -0.51
C HIS A 29 3.01 -7.45 0.01
N SER A 30 3.23 -8.59 -0.64
CA SER A 30 4.13 -9.66 -0.18
C SER A 30 5.60 -9.26 -0.02
N THR A 31 6.03 -8.13 -0.59
CA THR A 31 7.40 -7.65 -0.46
C THR A 31 7.64 -6.79 0.77
N ALA A 32 6.58 -6.33 1.45
CA ALA A 32 6.67 -5.50 2.66
C ALA A 32 7.57 -6.12 3.74
N ARG A 33 7.54 -7.45 3.88
CA ARG A 33 8.31 -8.18 4.89
C ARG A 33 9.78 -8.44 4.56
N ARG A 34 10.26 -8.10 3.34
CA ARG A 34 11.58 -8.54 2.85
C ARG A 34 12.31 -7.55 1.93
N ALA A 35 11.71 -6.38 1.70
CA ALA A 35 12.25 -5.38 0.80
C ALA A 35 12.00 -3.97 1.32
N ALA A 36 12.72 -3.00 0.75
CA ALA A 36 12.53 -1.60 1.09
C ALA A 36 11.14 -1.08 0.70
N LEU A 37 10.63 -1.53 -0.45
CA LEU A 37 9.31 -1.18 -0.95
C LEU A 37 8.34 -2.35 -0.71
N ALA A 38 7.14 -2.07 -0.18
CA ALA A 38 6.06 -3.05 -0.12
C ALA A 38 5.49 -3.40 -1.51
N GLY A 39 5.61 -2.46 -2.45
CA GLY A 39 5.17 -2.60 -3.84
C GLY A 39 3.66 -2.68 -3.99
N VAL A 40 3.19 -2.54 -5.23
CA VAL A 40 1.83 -2.89 -5.63
C VAL A 40 1.90 -4.29 -6.26
N PRO A 41 0.93 -5.19 -5.99
CA PRO A 41 0.94 -6.53 -6.58
C PRO A 41 0.98 -6.48 -8.11
N ALA A 42 1.64 -7.48 -8.70
CA ALA A 42 1.59 -7.72 -10.13
C ALA A 42 0.18 -8.15 -10.57
N LEU A 43 -0.16 -7.94 -11.84
CA LEU A 43 -1.49 -8.23 -12.38
C LEU A 43 -1.90 -9.69 -12.20
N GLU A 44 -0.94 -10.60 -12.20
CA GLU A 44 -1.12 -12.03 -11.97
C GLU A 44 -1.83 -12.29 -10.63
N ARG A 45 -1.56 -11.48 -9.59
CA ARG A 45 -2.19 -11.62 -8.28
C ARG A 45 -3.69 -11.34 -8.38
N CYS A 46 -4.08 -10.29 -9.09
CA CYS A 46 -5.48 -9.94 -9.32
C CYS A 46 -6.17 -10.99 -10.19
N MET A 47 -5.50 -11.41 -11.26
CA MET A 47 -6.04 -12.40 -12.20
C MET A 47 -6.05 -13.83 -11.65
N GLY A 48 -5.41 -14.09 -10.51
CA GLY A 48 -5.51 -15.38 -9.81
C GLY A 48 -6.96 -15.72 -9.43
N CYS A 49 -7.76 -14.71 -9.04
CA CYS A 49 -9.16 -14.87 -8.69
C CYS A 49 -10.11 -14.30 -9.75
N HIS A 50 -9.81 -13.11 -10.29
CA HIS A 50 -10.71 -12.38 -11.19
C HIS A 50 -10.86 -12.96 -12.60
N ARG A 51 -10.21 -14.08 -12.89
CA ARG A 51 -10.57 -14.93 -14.03
C ARG A 51 -11.94 -15.58 -13.88
N PHE A 52 -12.40 -15.75 -12.64
CA PHE A 52 -13.64 -16.46 -12.31
C PHE A 52 -14.55 -15.66 -11.37
N VAL A 53 -13.99 -14.75 -10.58
CA VAL A 53 -14.73 -13.97 -9.56
C VAL A 53 -15.05 -12.57 -10.07
N ALA A 54 -16.31 -12.14 -9.88
CA ALA A 54 -16.78 -10.80 -10.19
C ALA A 54 -16.47 -10.34 -11.63
N THR A 55 -16.43 -11.26 -12.59
CA THR A 55 -16.01 -11.01 -13.98
C THR A 55 -16.89 -10.00 -14.72
N ALA A 56 -18.16 -9.86 -14.32
CA ALA A 56 -19.08 -8.87 -14.85
C ALA A 56 -18.91 -7.47 -14.24
N HIS A 57 -18.10 -7.31 -13.17
CA HIS A 57 -17.92 -6.02 -12.52
C HIS A 57 -17.13 -5.05 -13.43
N PRO A 58 -17.56 -3.79 -13.59
CA PRO A 58 -16.91 -2.84 -14.50
C PRO A 58 -15.42 -2.63 -14.23
N ASP A 59 -15.00 -2.59 -12.96
CA ASP A 59 -13.59 -2.47 -12.59
C ASP A 59 -12.78 -3.73 -12.84
N VAL A 60 -13.39 -4.91 -12.75
CA VAL A 60 -12.76 -6.17 -13.16
C VAL A 60 -12.61 -6.20 -14.67
N ALA A 61 -13.59 -5.69 -15.43
CA ALA A 61 -13.44 -5.54 -16.87
C ALA A 61 -12.28 -4.56 -17.23
N LYS A 62 -12.07 -3.49 -16.45
CA LYS A 62 -10.87 -2.63 -16.60
C LYS A 62 -9.59 -3.43 -16.36
N LEU A 63 -9.53 -4.20 -15.26
CA LEU A 63 -8.40 -5.06 -14.92
C LEU A 63 -8.07 -6.06 -16.05
N THR A 64 -9.07 -6.77 -16.56
CA THR A 64 -8.90 -7.73 -17.66
C THR A 64 -8.32 -7.05 -18.90
N ARG A 65 -8.78 -5.83 -19.22
CA ARG A 65 -8.17 -5.05 -20.32
C ARG A 65 -6.69 -4.72 -20.08
N TYR A 66 -6.24 -4.49 -18.85
CA TYR A 66 -4.80 -4.29 -18.55
C TYR A 66 -4.01 -5.59 -18.70
N TRP A 67 -4.60 -6.69 -18.24
CA TRP A 67 -4.04 -8.04 -18.38
C TRP A 67 -3.86 -8.44 -19.84
N ASP A 68 -4.89 -8.33 -20.67
CA ASP A 68 -4.88 -8.78 -22.06
C ASP A 68 -3.84 -8.05 -22.90
N ARG A 69 -3.68 -6.74 -22.65
CA ARG A 69 -2.69 -5.91 -23.34
C ARG A 69 -1.29 -5.98 -22.73
N ARG A 70 -1.10 -6.78 -21.67
CA ARG A 70 0.16 -6.91 -20.90
C ARG A 70 0.74 -5.56 -20.48
N ALA A 71 -0.12 -4.59 -20.13
CA ALA A 71 0.32 -3.28 -19.69
C ALA A 71 0.10 -3.11 -18.18
N PRO A 72 1.04 -2.47 -17.48
CA PRO A 72 0.86 -2.19 -16.05
C PRO A 72 -0.31 -1.23 -15.84
N ILE A 73 -0.94 -1.32 -14.66
CA ILE A 73 -1.89 -0.31 -14.21
C ILE A 73 -1.09 0.89 -13.70
N PRO A 74 -1.30 2.10 -14.24
CA PRO A 74 -0.61 3.32 -13.81
C PRO A 74 -1.21 3.84 -12.50
N TRP A 75 -1.03 3.09 -11.41
CA TRP A 75 -1.53 3.46 -10.09
C TRP A 75 -0.99 4.82 -9.64
N VAL A 76 -1.87 5.63 -9.06
CA VAL A 76 -1.48 6.90 -8.45
C VAL A 76 -1.05 6.62 -7.01
N GLN A 77 0.23 6.84 -6.71
CA GLN A 77 0.77 6.63 -5.37
C GLN A 77 0.17 7.64 -4.38
N VAL A 78 -0.22 7.15 -3.20
CA VAL A 78 -0.84 7.96 -2.14
C VAL A 78 0.16 8.32 -1.05
N SER A 79 0.91 7.33 -0.56
CA SER A 79 1.97 7.53 0.42
C SER A 79 3.32 7.57 -0.29
N VAL A 80 3.98 8.72 -0.25
CA VAL A 80 5.27 8.93 -0.90
C VAL A 80 6.20 9.62 0.08
N VAL A 81 7.39 9.05 0.27
CA VAL A 81 8.50 9.74 0.95
C VAL A 81 9.43 10.34 -0.11
N PRO A 82 10.09 11.47 0.17
CA PRO A 82 11.04 12.06 -0.77
C PRO A 82 12.14 11.07 -1.18
N ARG A 83 12.62 11.14 -2.42
CA ARG A 83 13.60 10.19 -2.98
C ARG A 83 14.96 10.20 -2.28
N PHE A 84 15.28 11.25 -1.54
CA PHE A 84 16.51 11.36 -0.73
C PHE A 84 16.34 10.75 0.68
N VAL A 85 15.20 10.10 0.94
CA VAL A 85 14.93 9.37 2.19
C VAL A 85 14.96 7.87 1.90
N HIS A 86 15.85 7.17 2.59
CA HIS A 86 16.00 5.72 2.53
C HIS A 86 15.06 5.06 3.55
N PHE A 87 13.83 4.81 3.10
CA PHE A 87 12.82 4.08 3.90
C PHE A 87 12.80 2.60 3.52
N THR A 88 12.68 1.71 4.52
CA THR A 88 12.56 0.26 4.28
C THR A 88 11.36 -0.35 5.00
N HIS A 89 10.44 -0.99 4.28
CA HIS A 89 9.31 -1.69 4.92
C HIS A 89 9.78 -2.86 5.77
N GLU A 90 10.76 -3.64 5.29
CA GLU A 90 11.27 -4.82 5.98
C GLU A 90 11.68 -4.53 7.43
N ALA A 91 12.41 -3.43 7.67
CA ALA A 91 12.84 -3.07 9.03
C ALA A 91 11.64 -2.79 9.96
N HIS A 92 10.64 -2.07 9.47
CA HIS A 92 9.46 -1.69 10.25
C HIS A 92 8.53 -2.87 10.51
N VAL A 93 8.30 -3.72 9.50
CA VAL A 93 7.50 -4.95 9.63
C VAL A 93 8.19 -5.92 10.60
N ARG A 94 9.52 -6.09 10.51
CA ARG A 94 10.30 -6.91 11.46
C ARG A 94 10.26 -6.37 12.89
N ALA A 95 10.18 -5.05 13.06
CA ALA A 95 9.96 -4.39 14.34
C ALA A 95 8.50 -4.45 14.84
N LYS A 96 7.63 -5.22 14.15
CA LYS A 96 6.21 -5.40 14.49
C LYS A 96 5.44 -4.08 14.55
N VAL A 97 5.79 -3.12 13.69
CA VAL A 97 4.97 -1.93 13.46
C VAL A 97 3.76 -2.36 12.63
N ALA A 98 2.54 -2.14 13.12
CA ALA A 98 1.36 -2.53 12.37
C ALA A 98 1.15 -1.60 11.16
N CYS A 99 0.63 -2.15 10.05
CA CYS A 99 0.41 -1.39 8.81
C CYS A 99 -0.44 -0.13 9.04
N ALA A 100 -1.48 -0.26 9.88
CA ALA A 100 -2.41 0.81 10.19
C ALA A 100 -1.80 1.95 11.02
N GLU A 101 -0.67 1.73 11.69
CA GLU A 101 0.04 2.81 12.40
C GLU A 101 0.64 3.84 11.45
N CYS A 102 0.98 3.44 10.22
CA CYS A 102 1.54 4.33 9.19
C CYS A 102 0.51 4.70 8.12
N HIS A 103 -0.35 3.75 7.72
CA HIS A 103 -1.27 3.92 6.60
C HIS A 103 -2.72 4.24 7.04
N GLY A 104 -3.01 4.22 8.35
CA GLY A 104 -4.36 4.35 8.86
C GLY A 104 -5.22 3.11 8.57
N PRO A 105 -6.55 3.20 8.73
CA PRO A 105 -7.47 2.06 8.60
C PRO A 105 -7.73 1.71 7.11
N VAL A 106 -6.68 1.36 6.37
CA VAL A 106 -6.75 1.02 4.93
C VAL A 106 -7.71 -0.13 4.67
N GLU A 107 -7.82 -1.06 5.61
CA GLU A 107 -8.76 -2.18 5.54
C GLU A 107 -10.22 -1.75 5.48
N GLN A 108 -10.54 -0.50 5.80
CA GLN A 108 -11.89 0.07 5.72
C GLN A 108 -12.04 1.04 4.54
N MET A 109 -11.00 1.24 3.73
CA MET A 109 -10.99 2.23 2.65
C MET A 109 -11.43 1.62 1.32
N ASP A 110 -12.50 2.17 0.74
CA ASP A 110 -12.86 1.93 -0.67
C ASP A 110 -11.94 2.69 -1.63
N ARG A 111 -11.34 3.79 -1.17
CA ARG A 111 -10.31 4.55 -1.86
C ARG A 111 -9.26 5.02 -0.85
N VAL A 112 -8.00 4.64 -1.08
CA VAL A 112 -6.91 4.92 -0.13
C VAL A 112 -6.60 6.42 -0.09
N ALA A 113 -6.61 7.00 1.10
CA ALA A 113 -6.17 8.36 1.36
C ALA A 113 -4.96 8.35 2.31
N ALA A 114 -4.11 9.36 2.22
CA ALA A 114 -2.97 9.49 3.12
C ALA A 114 -3.48 9.77 4.55
N ALA A 115 -3.16 8.88 5.49
CA ALA A 115 -3.50 9.05 6.90
C ALA A 115 -2.53 10.00 7.63
N HIS A 116 -1.27 10.00 7.20
CA HIS A 116 -0.19 10.80 7.76
C HIS A 116 0.62 11.44 6.64
N ASP A 117 1.26 12.56 6.95
CA ASP A 117 2.11 13.32 6.03
C ASP A 117 3.52 12.72 5.86
N LEU A 118 3.90 11.77 6.73
CA LEU A 118 5.20 11.08 6.74
C LEU A 118 6.39 12.06 6.74
N THR A 119 6.23 13.18 7.44
CA THR A 119 7.30 14.16 7.61
C THR A 119 8.43 13.62 8.48
N MET A 120 9.63 14.20 8.36
CA MET A 120 10.77 13.86 9.24
C MET A 120 10.38 13.98 10.73
N GLY A 121 9.60 14.99 11.10
CA GLY A 121 9.12 15.17 12.47
C GLY A 121 8.25 14.01 12.94
N TRP A 122 7.34 13.55 12.10
CA TRP A 122 6.48 12.39 12.37
C TRP A 122 7.31 11.11 12.53
N CYS A 123 8.25 10.85 11.62
CA CYS A 123 9.15 9.70 11.69
C CYS A 123 9.98 9.71 12.99
N LEU A 124 10.64 10.84 13.30
CA LEU A 124 11.48 10.97 14.49
C LEU A 124 10.67 10.86 15.79
N GLN A 125 9.44 11.35 15.81
CA GLN A 125 8.56 11.18 16.97
C GLN A 125 8.28 9.70 17.23
N CYS A 126 7.87 8.95 16.20
CA CYS A 126 7.63 7.51 16.30
C CYS A 126 8.90 6.75 16.72
N HIS A 127 10.05 7.08 16.12
CA HIS A 127 11.33 6.46 16.46
C HIS A 127 11.73 6.71 17.93
N ARG A 128 11.55 7.93 18.45
CA ARG A 128 11.81 8.24 19.88
C ARG A 128 10.92 7.43 20.82
N GLN A 129 9.63 7.32 20.52
CA GLN A 129 8.69 6.54 21.33
C GLN A 129 9.06 5.05 21.37
N ARG A 130 9.57 4.52 20.26
CA ARG A 130 9.97 3.11 20.13
C ARG A 130 11.45 2.85 20.42
N ARG A 131 12.21 3.87 20.84
CA ARG A 131 13.67 3.79 21.06
C ARG A 131 14.43 3.26 19.82
N ALA A 132 13.97 3.62 18.63
CA ALA A 132 14.61 3.30 17.36
C ALA A 132 15.69 4.33 16.99
N PRO A 133 16.60 4.03 16.05
CA PRO A 133 17.64 4.96 15.62
C PRO A 133 17.08 6.28 15.09
N VAL A 134 17.66 7.41 15.50
CA VAL A 134 17.25 8.76 15.09
C VAL A 134 18.39 9.53 14.40
N ASP A 135 19.49 8.85 14.12
CA ASP A 135 20.65 9.45 13.46
C ASP A 135 20.32 9.79 12.00
N CYS A 136 20.82 10.94 11.53
CA CYS A 136 20.56 11.45 10.18
C CYS A 136 20.93 10.44 9.09
N LEU A 137 22.07 9.74 9.26
CA LEU A 137 22.58 8.76 8.31
C LEU A 137 21.79 7.45 8.33
N THR A 138 20.87 7.26 9.27
CA THR A 138 19.93 6.13 9.21
C THR A 138 19.01 6.25 7.99
N CYS A 139 18.69 7.48 7.59
CA CYS A 139 17.67 7.77 6.57
C CYS A 139 18.21 8.47 5.32
N HIS A 140 19.43 9.00 5.34
CA HIS A 140 19.95 9.93 4.31
C HIS A 140 21.35 9.57 3.79
N TYR A 141 21.71 8.28 3.77
CA TYR A 141 23.03 7.80 3.36
C TYR A 141 23.17 7.61 1.85
#